data_AF-A0A7C1E1U6-F1
#
_entry.id   AF-A0A7C1E1U6-F1
#
_cell.length_a   1.000
_cell.length_b   1.000
_cell.length_c   1.000
_cell.angle_alpha   90.00
_cell.angle_beta   90.00
_cell.angle_gamma   90.00
#
_symmetry.space_group_name_H-M   'P 1'
#
loop_
_entity.id
_entity.type
_entity.pdbx_description
1 polymer ?
#
loop_
_entity_poly.entity_id
_entity_poly.type
_entity_poly.pdbx_seq_one_letter_code
_entity_poly.pdbx_strand_id
1 'polypeptide(L)'
;MVTAYRIYYTTFYDEEHERIVEQLAALLKKEPRIHQSRIREFRYVEFVGEDLPRGLEEDIKRVVRSVLGDDAYVRVDYINL
;
A
#
# COMPACT_ATOMS: atom_id res chain seq x y z
N MET A 1 0.41 4.34 20.73
CA MET A 1 -0.87 4.03 20.06
C MET A 1 -0.49 3.40 18.75
N VAL A 2 -0.93 2.16 18.49
CA VAL A 2 -0.58 1.46 17.26
C VAL A 2 -1.41 2.05 16.13
N THR A 3 -0.79 2.33 14.99
CA THR A 3 -1.46 2.84 13.80
C THR A 3 -1.16 1.96 12.60
N ALA A 4 -1.96 2.13 11.55
CA ALA A 4 -1.78 1.39 10.32
C ALA A 4 -2.13 2.20 9.07
N TYR A 5 -1.42 1.92 7.99
CA TYR A 5 -1.83 2.24 6.63
C TYR A 5 -2.42 1.00 5.97
N ARG A 6 -3.64 1.13 5.45
CA ARG A 6 -4.28 0.12 4.61
C ARG A 6 -4.35 0.64 3.18
N ILE A 7 -3.76 -0.11 2.27
CA ILE A 7 -3.50 0.32 0.90
C ILE A 7 -4.18 -0.68 -0.03
N TYR A 8 -5.06 -0.15 -0.88
CA TYR A 8 -5.90 -0.92 -1.79
C TYR A 8 -5.71 -0.44 -3.22
N TYR A 9 -5.48 -1.37 -4.13
CA TYR A 9 -5.31 -1.11 -5.56
C TYR A 9 -5.59 -2.39 -6.35
N THR A 10 -5.67 -2.26 -7.68
CA THR A 10 -5.88 -3.39 -8.58
C THR A 10 -4.72 -3.52 -9.55
N THR A 11 -4.18 -4.72 -9.70
CA THR A 11 -3.20 -5.06 -10.74
C THR A 11 -3.38 -6.52 -11.16
N PHE A 12 -3.24 -6.77 -12.47
CA PHE A 12 -3.30 -8.10 -13.05
C PHE A 12 -1.95 -8.84 -13.01
N TYR A 13 -0.87 -8.13 -12.68
CA TYR A 13 0.50 -8.63 -12.79
C TYR A 13 1.16 -8.70 -11.41
N ASP A 14 1.69 -9.89 -11.08
CA ASP A 14 2.34 -10.12 -9.78
C ASP A 14 3.63 -9.28 -9.65
N GLU A 15 4.37 -9.07 -10.75
CA GLU A 15 5.58 -8.22 -10.79
C GLU A 15 5.30 -6.75 -10.41
N GLU A 16 4.16 -6.19 -10.86
CA GLU A 16 3.74 -4.84 -10.48
C GLU A 16 3.44 -4.77 -8.98
N HIS A 17 2.73 -5.77 -8.46
CA HIS A 17 2.41 -5.87 -7.04
C HIS A 17 3.69 -5.93 -6.18
N GLU A 18 4.64 -6.79 -6.54
CA GLU A 18 5.92 -6.93 -5.83
C GLU A 18 6.71 -5.62 -5.82
N ARG A 19 6.83 -4.96 -6.98
CA ARG A 19 7.53 -3.67 -7.10
C ARG A 19 6.88 -2.54 -6.29
N ILE A 20 5.55 -2.55 -6.18
CA ILE A 20 4.82 -1.58 -5.34
C ILE A 20 5.12 -1.86 -3.86
N VAL A 21 5.02 -3.12 -3.44
CA VAL A 21 5.25 -3.52 -2.05
C VAL A 21 6.66 -3.17 -1.59
N GLU A 22 7.67 -3.43 -2.42
CA GLU A 22 9.08 -3.09 -2.13
C GLU A 22 9.26 -1.58 -1.90
N GLN A 23 8.73 -0.75 -2.80
CA GLN A 23 8.84 0.71 -2.69
C GLN A 23 8.08 1.26 -1.48
N LEU A 24 6.91 0.71 -1.15
CA LEU A 24 6.15 1.10 0.03
C LEU A 24 6.85 0.67 1.33
N ALA A 25 7.46 -0.51 1.37
CA ALA A 25 8.25 -0.97 2.50
C ALA A 25 9.47 -0.06 2.74
N ALA A 26 10.13 0.39 1.67
CA ALA A 26 11.22 1.35 1.75
C ALA A 26 10.75 2.74 2.24
N LEU A 27 9.60 3.22 1.75
CA LEU A 27 9.01 4.50 2.17
C LEU A 27 8.62 4.49 3.65
N LEU A 28 7.92 3.44 4.08
CA LEU A 28 7.35 3.34 5.43
C LEU A 28 8.32 2.74 6.45
N LYS A 29 9.43 2.15 6.00
CA LYS A 29 10.42 1.45 6.84
C LYS A 29 9.78 0.37 7.72
N LYS A 30 8.81 -0.35 7.16
CA LYS A 30 8.05 -1.41 7.82
C LYS A 30 7.87 -2.58 6.87
N GLU A 31 7.76 -3.77 7.45
CA GLU A 31 7.39 -4.97 6.70
C GLU A 31 5.91 -4.91 6.28
N PRO A 32 5.60 -5.30 5.04
CA PRO A 32 4.22 -5.36 4.55
C PRO A 32 3.49 -6.56 5.13
N ARG A 33 2.21 -6.38 5.45
CA ARG A 33 1.25 -7.46 5.67
C ARG A 33 0.40 -7.59 4.42
N ILE A 34 0.64 -8.63 3.64
CA ILE A 34 -0.08 -8.88 2.39
C ILE A 34 -1.32 -9.71 2.70
N HIS A 35 -2.48 -9.18 2.33
CA HIS A 35 -3.75 -9.88 2.52
C HIS A 35 -4.21 -10.51 1.22
N GLN A 36 -4.60 -11.78 1.28
CA GLN A 36 -5.19 -12.47 0.14
C GLN A 36 -6.61 -11.99 -0.11
N SER A 37 -6.91 -11.69 -1.37
CA SER A 37 -8.24 -11.38 -1.86
C SER A 37 -8.83 -12.57 -2.61
N ARG A 38 -10.16 -12.71 -2.59
CA ARG A 38 -10.86 -13.67 -3.45
C ARG A 38 -10.83 -13.24 -4.93
N ILE A 39 -10.69 -11.94 -5.18
CA ILE A 39 -10.49 -11.36 -6.51
C ILE A 39 -8.98 -11.22 -6.70
N ARG A 40 -8.41 -11.97 -7.64
CA ARG A 40 -6.95 -12.11 -7.80
C ARG A 40 -6.26 -10.76 -8.05
N GLU A 41 -6.94 -9.90 -8.80
CA GLU A 41 -6.46 -8.60 -9.24
C GLU A 41 -6.45 -7.58 -8.09
N PHE A 42 -7.31 -7.77 -7.10
CA PHE A 42 -7.44 -6.85 -5.99
C PHE A 42 -6.34 -7.10 -4.96
N ARG A 43 -5.52 -6.07 -4.71
CA ARG A 43 -4.42 -6.10 -3.77
C ARG A 43 -4.76 -5.30 -2.53
N TYR A 44 -4.49 -5.90 -1.37
CA TYR A 44 -4.59 -5.26 -0.08
C TYR A 44 -3.28 -5.46 0.70
N VAL A 45 -2.61 -4.35 0.97
CA VAL A 45 -1.36 -4.31 1.73
C VAL A 45 -1.57 -3.45 2.97
N GLU A 46 -1.21 -3.97 4.13
CA GLU A 46 -1.28 -3.26 5.41
C GLU A 46 0.13 -3.06 5.99
N PHE A 47 0.43 -1.85 6.46
CA PHE A 47 1.64 -1.56 7.22
C PHE A 47 1.23 -1.09 8.61
N VAL A 48 1.82 -1.67 9.66
CA VAL A 48 1.45 -1.41 11.07
C VAL A 48 2.68 -0.97 11.87
N GLY A 49 2.50 0.00 12.76
CA GLY A 49 3.58 0.46 13.64
C GLY A 49 3.10 1.47 14.68
N GLU A 50 3.86 1.67 15.74
CA GLU A 50 3.60 2.72 16.74
C GLU A 50 4.10 4.10 16.30
N ASP A 51 5.02 4.10 15.35
CA ASP A 51 5.79 5.24 14.82
C ASP A 51 5.46 5.56 13.35
N LEU A 52 4.35 5.03 12.82
CA LEU A 52 3.95 5.30 11.44
C LEU A 52 3.56 6.78 11.26
N PRO A 53 4.25 7.54 10.38
CA PRO A 53 3.98 8.95 10.18
C PRO A 53 2.59 9.16 9.59
N ARG A 54 1.84 10.16 10.08
CA ARG A 54 0.64 10.66 9.41
C ARG A 54 0.99 11.50 8.18
N GLY A 55 0.07 11.58 7.22
CA GLY A 55 0.19 12.51 6.09
C GLY A 55 0.94 11.96 4.87
N LEU A 56 1.24 10.66 4.84
CA LEU A 56 1.94 10.01 3.71
C LEU A 56 0.97 9.45 2.66
N GLU A 57 -0.33 9.70 2.77
CA GLU A 57 -1.34 9.13 1.89
C GLU A 57 -1.10 9.46 0.41
N GLU A 58 -0.72 10.70 0.11
CA GLU A 58 -0.44 11.12 -1.28
C GLU A 58 0.89 10.59 -1.81
N ASP A 59 1.91 10.43 -0.95
CA ASP A 59 3.17 9.81 -1.33
C ASP A 59 2.99 8.32 -1.61
N ILE A 60 2.21 7.62 -0.77
CA ILE A 60 1.81 6.23 -0.98
C ILE A 60 1.06 6.09 -2.31
N LYS A 61 0.06 6.94 -2.57
CA LYS A 61 -0.67 6.93 -3.85
C LYS A 61 0.27 7.15 -5.03
N ARG A 62 1.25 8.05 -4.90
CA ARG A 62 2.23 8.34 -5.95
C ARG A 62 3.13 7.15 -6.23
N VAL A 63 3.58 6.43 -5.20
CA VAL A 63 4.34 5.17 -5.38
C VAL A 63 3.53 4.17 -6.19
N VAL A 64 2.27 3.93 -5.80
CA VAL A 64 1.40 2.97 -6.52
C VAL A 64 1.18 3.40 -7.97
N ARG A 65 0.83 4.68 -8.20
CA ARG A 65 0.61 5.23 -9.55
C ARG A 65 1.86 5.28 -10.42
N SER A 66 3.05 5.41 -9.83
CA SER A 66 4.31 5.35 -10.59
C SER A 66 4.54 4.00 -11.27
N VAL A 67 3.88 2.94 -10.78
CA VAL A 67 3.94 1.59 -11.35
C VAL A 67 2.72 1.34 -12.24
N LEU A 68 1.51 1.70 -11.79
CA LEU A 68 0.25 1.34 -12.46
C LEU A 68 -0.29 2.38 -13.44
N GLY A 69 0.30 3.58 -13.48
CA GLY A 69 -0.23 4.73 -14.21
C GLY A 69 -1.03 5.69 -13.32
N ASP A 70 -1.12 6.95 -13.76
CA ASP A 70 -1.74 8.05 -12.98
C ASP A 70 -3.26 7.90 -12.83
N ASP A 71 -3.91 7.21 -13.76
CA ASP A 71 -5.34 6.91 -13.77
C ASP A 71 -5.72 5.73 -12.85
N ALA A 72 -4.73 5.02 -12.30
CA ALA A 72 -4.98 3.93 -11.38
C ALA A 72 -5.75 4.40 -10.13
N TYR A 73 -6.81 3.67 -9.81
CA TYR A 73 -7.54 3.86 -8.57
C TYR A 73 -6.77 3.26 -7.40
N VAL A 74 -6.42 4.13 -6.44
CA VAL A 74 -5.69 3.76 -5.22
C VAL A 74 -6.40 4.36 -4.02
N ARG A 75 -6.73 3.52 -3.05
CA ARG A 75 -7.27 3.94 -1.76
C ARG A 75 -6.25 3.70 -0.67
N VAL A 76 -6.07 4.71 0.18
CA VAL A 76 -5.17 4.66 1.33
C VAL A 76 -5.94 5.15 2.55
N ASP A 77 -6.04 4.30 3.56
CA ASP A 77 -6.67 4.63 4.84
C ASP A 77 -5.60 4.61 5.95
N TYR A 78 -5.50 5.70 6.73
CA TYR A 78 -4.70 5.74 7.96
C TYR A 78 -5.60 5.59 9.18
N ILE A 79 -5.32 4.59 10.02
CA ILE A 79 -6.18 4.23 11.16
C ILE A 79 -5.37 4.08 12.45
N ASN A 80 -6.05 4.29 13.57
CA ASN A 80 -5.59 3.85 14.88
C ASN A 80 -6.12 2.42 15.11
N LEU A 81 -5.26 1.51 15.57
CA LEU A 81 -5.60 0.13 15.92
C LEU A 81 -5.91 -0.01 17.41
#